data_AF-A0A2S9FP82-F1
#
_entry.id   AF-A0A2S9FP82-F1
#
_cell.length_a   1.000
_cell.length_b   1.000
_cell.length_c   1.000
_cell.angle_alpha   90.00
_cell.angle_beta   90.00
_cell.angle_gamma   90.00
#
_symmetry.space_group_name_H-M   'P 1'
#
loop_
_entity.id
_entity.type
_entity.pdbx_description
1 polymer ?
#
loop_
_entity_poly.entity_id
_entity_poly.type
_entity_poly.pdbx_seq_one_letter_code
_entity_poly.pdbx_strand_id
1 'polypeptide(L)'
;LPALRALDQAKLIRRDARGVAFRHDLCRRAVASVIPPGAEPGLHRRFLDAHRDAADEDPAVLTHHALGGGDRALITEAAAEAGRAAARSGAHTQACEFFQIALERGGLLSEDAEA
;
A
#
# COMPACT_ATOMS: atom_id res chain seq x y z
N LEU A 1 22.96 -9.70 -3.10
CA LEU A 1 22.11 -8.64 -3.70
C LEU A 1 22.95 -7.40 -4.05
N PRO A 2 23.58 -7.36 -5.24
CA PRO A 2 24.41 -6.23 -5.68
C PRO A 2 23.66 -4.89 -5.69
N ALA A 3 22.41 -4.88 -6.19
CA ALA A 3 21.57 -3.68 -6.24
C ALA A 3 21.33 -3.05 -4.85
N LEU A 4 21.00 -3.86 -3.83
CA LEU A 4 20.81 -3.36 -2.47
C LEU A 4 22.10 -2.82 -1.83
N ARG A 5 23.28 -3.30 -2.23
CA ARG A 5 24.55 -2.71 -1.78
C ARG A 5 24.79 -1.35 -2.45
N ALA A 6 24.54 -1.26 -3.76
CA ALA A 6 24.68 -0.01 -4.51
C ALA A 6 23.75 1.09 -3.96
N LEU A 7 22.47 0.77 -3.71
CA LEU A 7 21.50 1.71 -3.15
C LEU A 7 21.86 2.20 -1.73
N ASP A 8 22.45 1.34 -0.90
CA ASP A 8 22.90 1.71 0.45
C ASP A 8 24.16 2.59 0.41
N GLN A 9 25.11 2.26 -0.47
CA GLN A 9 26.30 3.09 -0.72
C GLN A 9 25.93 4.47 -1.27
N ALA A 10 24.96 4.53 -2.19
CA ALA A 10 24.41 5.76 -2.74
C ALA A 10 23.52 6.55 -1.76
N LYS A 11 23.36 6.08 -0.51
CA LYS A 11 22.53 6.71 0.52
C LYS A 11 21.07 6.90 0.09
N LEU A 12 20.52 5.97 -0.68
CA LEU A 12 19.09 5.95 -1.00
C LEU A 12 18.30 5.11 -0.01
N ILE A 13 18.93 4.05 0.48
CA ILE A 13 18.38 3.17 1.52
C ILE A 13 19.31 3.08 2.72
N ARG A 14 18.78 2.55 3.82
CA ARG A 14 19.54 1.97 4.93
C ARG A 14 19.30 0.48 4.94
N ARG A 15 20.33 -0.26 5.29
CA ARG A 15 20.26 -1.69 5.55
C ARG A 15 20.81 -1.99 6.92
N ASP A 16 20.06 -2.74 7.70
CA ASP A 16 20.48 -3.25 9.00
C ASP A 16 20.01 -4.70 9.19
N ALA A 17 20.21 -5.25 10.38
CA ALA A 17 19.79 -6.60 10.71
C ALA A 17 18.26 -6.78 10.73
N ARG A 18 17.49 -5.69 10.81
CA ARG A 18 16.02 -5.67 10.85
C ARG A 18 15.40 -5.51 9.46
N GLY A 19 16.17 -5.07 8.47
CA GLY A 19 15.74 -5.08 7.08
C GLY A 19 16.27 -3.93 6.25
N VAL A 20 15.40 -3.42 5.37
CA VAL A 20 15.71 -2.37 4.41
C VAL A 20 14.67 -1.27 4.53
N ALA A 21 15.13 -0.02 4.59
CA ALA A 21 14.25 1.15 4.59
C ALA A 21 14.82 2.25 3.68
N PHE A 22 13.95 3.04 3.06
CA PHE A 22 14.38 4.27 2.40
C PHE A 22 14.91 5.26 3.44
N ARG A 23 15.94 6.04 3.08
CA ARG A 23 16.45 7.08 3.99
C ARG A 23 15.47 8.23 4.16
N HIS A 24 14.84 8.63 3.06
CA HIS A 24 13.89 9.73 3.00
C HIS A 24 12.79 9.39 2.00
N ASP A 25 11.64 10.07 2.12
CA ASP A 25 10.57 9.94 1.13
C ASP A 25 11.03 10.37 -0.28
N LEU A 26 11.94 11.34 -0.39
CA LEU A 26 12.54 11.72 -1.69
C LEU A 26 13.30 10.55 -2.35
N CYS A 27 14.02 9.74 -1.57
CA CYS A 27 14.69 8.54 -2.09
C CYS A 27 13.68 7.50 -2.58
N ARG A 28 12.58 7.30 -1.83
CA ARG A 28 11.49 6.43 -2.23
C ARG A 28 10.88 6.90 -3.56
N ARG A 29 10.61 8.20 -3.70
CA ARG A 29 10.08 8.79 -4.94
C ARG A 29 11.05 8.66 -6.10
N ALA A 30 12.35 8.88 -5.89
CA ALA A 30 13.37 8.74 -6.94
C ALA A 30 13.50 7.28 -7.44
N VAL A 31 13.36 6.30 -6.56
CA VAL A 31 13.33 4.88 -6.94
C VAL A 31 12.02 4.53 -7.64
N ALA A 32 10.89 5.07 -7.18
CA ALA A 32 9.60 4.88 -7.84
C ALA A 32 9.55 5.51 -9.23
N SER A 33 10.18 6.68 -9.44
CA SER A 33 10.13 7.42 -10.71
C SER A 33 10.84 6.73 -11.87
N VAL A 34 11.68 5.72 -11.58
CA VAL A 34 12.36 4.91 -12.61
C VAL A 34 11.66 3.58 -12.89
N ILE A 35 10.50 3.33 -12.27
CA ILE A 35 9.67 2.17 -12.59
C ILE A 35 9.10 2.36 -14.01
N PRO A 36 9.31 1.40 -14.93
CA PRO A 36 8.75 1.48 -16.27
C PRO A 36 7.22 1.60 -16.23
N PRO A 37 6.61 2.41 -17.13
CA PRO A 37 5.16 2.48 -17.25
C PRO A 37 4.55 1.08 -17.41
N GLY A 38 3.50 0.78 -16.62
CA GLY A 38 2.82 -0.51 -16.62
C GLY A 38 3.47 -1.61 -15.77
N ALA A 39 4.69 -1.42 -15.25
CA ALA A 39 5.32 -2.39 -14.34
C ALA A 39 4.78 -2.29 -12.90
N GLU A 40 4.25 -1.14 -12.52
CA GLU A 40 3.82 -0.82 -11.15
C GLU A 40 2.76 -1.80 -10.58
N PRO A 41 1.67 -2.16 -11.29
CA PRO A 41 0.70 -3.11 -10.75
C PRO A 41 1.28 -4.48 -10.44
N GLY A 42 2.24 -4.95 -11.25
CA GLY A 42 2.95 -6.20 -11.00
C GLY A 42 3.81 -6.14 -9.75
N LEU A 43 4.42 -4.99 -9.43
CA LEU A 43 5.21 -4.81 -8.21
C LEU A 43 4.32 -4.80 -6.96
N HIS A 44 3.14 -4.17 -7.02
CA HIS A 44 2.16 -4.22 -5.93
C HIS A 44 1.67 -5.64 -5.65
N ARG A 45 1.31 -6.40 -6.70
CA ARG A 45 0.90 -7.82 -6.54
C ARG A 45 2.00 -8.67 -5.93
N ARG A 46 3.25 -8.49 -6.38
CA ARG A 46 4.41 -9.20 -5.79
C ARG A 46 4.62 -8.88 -4.32
N PHE A 47 4.36 -7.63 -3.90
CA PHE A 47 4.38 -7.28 -2.48
C PHE A 47 3.31 -8.06 -1.72
N LEU A 48 2.07 -8.05 -2.20
CA LEU A 48 0.94 -8.76 -1.57
C LEU A 48 1.19 -10.28 -1.48
N ASP A 49 1.70 -10.89 -2.55
CA ASP A 49 2.02 -12.33 -2.55
C ASP A 49 3.10 -12.69 -1.55
N ALA A 50 4.11 -11.82 -1.37
CA ALA A 50 5.18 -12.04 -0.40
C ALA A 50 4.73 -11.87 1.07
N HIS A 51 3.63 -11.14 1.31
CA HIS A 51 3.12 -10.84 2.66
C HIS A 51 1.81 -11.55 2.98
N ARG A 52 1.34 -12.46 2.11
CA ARG A 52 0.06 -13.17 2.29
C ARG A 52 -0.01 -13.95 3.61
N ASP A 53 1.13 -14.46 4.07
CA ASP A 53 1.24 -15.26 5.30
C ASP A 53 1.85 -14.47 6.48
N ALA A 54 2.08 -13.16 6.31
CA ALA A 54 2.63 -12.32 7.37
C ALA A 54 1.51 -11.96 8.37
N ALA A 55 1.66 -12.39 9.62
CA ALA A 55 0.59 -12.34 10.62
C ALA A 55 0.28 -10.95 11.22
N ASP A 56 0.82 -9.85 10.68
CA ASP A 56 0.73 -8.53 11.32
C ASP A 56 0.91 -7.35 10.33
N GLU A 57 0.49 -7.52 9.07
CA GLU A 57 0.59 -6.43 8.10
C GLU A 57 -0.48 -5.36 8.36
N ASP A 58 -0.07 -4.09 8.37
CA ASP A 58 -0.98 -2.96 8.57
C ASP A 58 -2.06 -2.93 7.46
N PRO A 59 -3.36 -2.98 7.79
CA PRO A 59 -4.43 -2.90 6.81
C PRO A 59 -4.37 -1.67 5.90
N ALA A 60 -3.82 -0.54 6.38
CA ALA A 60 -3.60 0.65 5.55
C ALA A 60 -2.54 0.41 4.46
N VAL A 61 -1.47 -0.31 4.79
CA VAL A 61 -0.44 -0.73 3.83
C VAL A 61 -1.03 -1.71 2.83
N LEU A 62 -1.79 -2.71 3.30
CA LEU A 62 -2.48 -3.65 2.42
C LEU A 62 -3.44 -2.95 1.46
N THR A 63 -4.21 -1.96 1.95
CA THR A 63 -5.12 -1.15 1.11
C THR A 63 -4.37 -0.44 -0.02
N HIS A 64 -3.24 0.20 0.29
CA HIS A 64 -2.41 0.88 -0.71
C HIS A 64 -1.91 -0.09 -1.79
N HIS A 65 -1.42 -1.27 -1.40
CA HIS A 65 -0.92 -2.25 -2.35
C HIS A 65 -2.03 -2.95 -3.13
N ALA A 66 -3.18 -3.20 -2.51
CA ALA A 66 -4.35 -3.74 -3.20
C ALA A 66 -4.85 -2.78 -4.29
N LEU A 67 -4.90 -1.47 -4.00
CA LEU A 67 -5.25 -0.43 -4.97
C LEU A 67 -4.29 -0.43 -6.16
N GLY A 68 -2.98 -0.42 -5.91
CA GLY A 68 -1.97 -0.45 -6.95
C GLY A 68 -1.98 -1.76 -7.77
N GLY A 69 -2.37 -2.88 -7.15
CA GLY A 69 -2.48 -4.19 -7.81
C GLY A 69 -3.79 -4.42 -8.58
N GLY A 70 -4.86 -3.70 -8.24
CA GLY A 70 -6.17 -3.75 -8.89
C GLY A 70 -7.05 -4.94 -8.52
N ASP A 71 -6.77 -5.65 -7.41
CA ASP A 71 -7.63 -6.73 -6.92
C ASP A 71 -8.79 -6.15 -6.10
N ARG A 72 -9.99 -6.09 -6.71
CA ARG A 72 -11.16 -5.45 -6.09
C ARG A 72 -11.58 -6.07 -4.77
N ALA A 73 -11.53 -7.41 -4.67
CA ALA A 73 -11.95 -8.10 -3.45
C ALA A 73 -11.01 -7.74 -2.30
N LEU A 74 -9.70 -7.82 -2.55
CA LEU A 74 -8.68 -7.48 -1.57
C LEU A 74 -8.71 -5.99 -1.20
N ILE A 75 -8.97 -5.09 -2.15
CA ILE A 75 -9.13 -3.66 -1.87
C ILE A 75 -10.27 -3.44 -0.87
N THR A 76 -11.44 -4.03 -1.13
CA THR A 76 -12.61 -3.87 -0.26
C THR A 76 -12.37 -4.42 1.14
N GLU A 77 -11.78 -5.62 1.25
CA GLU A 77 -11.49 -6.26 2.53
C GLU A 77 -10.48 -5.44 3.35
N ALA A 78 -9.32 -5.12 2.74
CA ALA A 78 -8.25 -4.39 3.41
C ALA A 78 -8.68 -2.97 3.79
N ALA A 79 -9.40 -2.25 2.91
CA ALA A 79 -9.87 -0.91 3.19
C ALA A 79 -10.91 -0.90 4.32
N ALA A 80 -11.83 -1.87 4.36
CA ALA A 80 -12.78 -1.98 5.46
C ALA A 80 -12.08 -2.26 6.80
N GLU A 81 -11.02 -3.07 6.79
CA GLU A 81 -10.23 -3.33 7.99
C GLU A 81 -9.40 -2.11 8.43
N ALA A 82 -8.79 -1.39 7.49
CA ALA A 82 -8.11 -0.13 7.75
C ALA A 82 -9.04 0.93 8.33
N GLY A 83 -10.26 1.04 7.80
CA GLY A 83 -11.30 1.92 8.34
C GLY A 83 -11.67 1.57 9.78
N ARG A 84 -11.85 0.26 10.08
CA ARG A 84 -12.09 -0.20 11.46
C ARG A 84 -10.91 0.10 12.38
N ALA A 85 -9.67 -0.09 11.92
CA ALA A 85 -8.47 0.19 12.70
C ALA A 85 -8.32 1.69 13.02
N ALA A 86 -8.50 2.55 12.01
CA ALA A 86 -8.47 4.01 12.17
C ALA A 86 -9.59 4.51 13.09
N ALA A 87 -10.81 3.95 12.98
CA ALA A 87 -11.91 4.31 13.88
C ALA A 87 -11.60 3.94 15.34
N ARG A 88 -11.00 2.76 15.59
CA ARG A 88 -10.62 2.33 16.94
C ARG A 88 -9.54 3.23 17.56
N SER A 89 -8.66 3.83 16.77
CA SER A 89 -7.63 4.76 17.25
C SER A 89 -8.11 6.22 17.35
N GLY A 90 -9.36 6.51 16.99
CA GLY A 90 -9.93 7.86 17.00
C GLY A 90 -9.65 8.70 15.74
N ALA A 91 -9.00 8.12 14.72
CA ALA A 91 -8.72 8.78 13.45
C ALA A 91 -9.94 8.73 12.51
N HIS A 92 -11.05 9.35 12.91
CA HIS A 92 -12.33 9.22 12.21
C HIS A 92 -12.32 9.73 10.77
N THR A 93 -11.60 10.82 10.47
CA THR A 93 -11.46 11.32 9.08
C THR A 93 -10.81 10.27 8.19
N GLN A 94 -9.71 9.67 8.66
CA GLN A 94 -9.01 8.61 7.94
C GLN A 94 -9.85 7.33 7.84
N ALA A 95 -10.65 7.03 8.87
CA ALA A 95 -11.59 5.92 8.82
C ALA A 95 -12.64 6.09 7.72
N CYS A 96 -13.20 7.30 7.57
CA CYS A 96 -14.13 7.61 6.49
C CYS A 96 -13.49 7.41 5.12
N GLU A 97 -12.27 7.91 4.91
CA GLU A 97 -11.53 7.74 3.64
C GLU A 97 -11.39 6.24 3.27
N PHE A 98 -11.01 5.41 4.24
CA PHE A 98 -10.90 3.96 4.01
C PHE A 98 -12.25 3.29 3.75
N PHE A 99 -13.31 3.67 4.47
CA PHE A 99 -14.64 3.11 4.19
C PHE A 99 -15.20 3.54 2.84
N GLN A 100 -14.93 4.77 2.38
CA GLN A 100 -15.29 5.21 1.04
C GLN A 100 -14.62 4.34 -0.03
N ILE A 101 -13.31 4.10 0.09
CA ILE A 101 -12.59 3.18 -0.80
C ILE A 101 -13.24 1.79 -0.80
N ALA A 102 -13.57 1.25 0.38
CA ALA A 102 -14.18 -0.08 0.48
C ALA A 102 -15.53 -0.16 -0.23
N LEU A 103 -16.38 0.86 -0.05
CA LEU A 103 -17.72 0.94 -0.60
C LEU A 103 -17.73 1.17 -2.12
N GLU A 104 -16.92 2.11 -2.62
CA GLU A 104 -16.78 2.38 -4.06
C GLU A 104 -16.28 1.13 -4.80
N ARG A 105 -15.24 0.48 -4.27
CA ARG A 105 -14.61 -0.67 -4.93
C ARG A 105 -15.41 -1.95 -4.75
N GLY A 106 -16.18 -2.06 -3.67
CA GLY A 106 -17.18 -3.10 -3.46
C GLY A 106 -18.43 -2.94 -4.34
N GLY A 107 -18.57 -1.82 -5.05
CA GLY A 107 -19.75 -1.54 -5.89
C GLY A 107 -21.01 -1.23 -5.08
N LEU A 108 -20.86 -0.86 -3.80
CA LEU A 108 -21.95 -0.47 -2.90
C LEU A 108 -22.24 1.04 -2.95
N LEU A 109 -21.27 1.83 -3.43
CA LEU A 109 -21.48 3.21 -3.86
C LEU A 109 -21.34 3.25 -5.38
N SER A 110 -22.46 3.45 -6.08
CA SER A 110 -22.47 3.91 -7.47
C SER A 110 -22.66 5.43 -7.49
N GLU A 111 -21.98 6.15 -8.39
CA GLU A 111 -22.13 7.61 -8.55
C GLU A 111 -23.58 8.04 -8.80
N ASP A 112 -24.45 7.13 -9.27
CA ASP A 112 -25.87 7.36 -9.51
C ASP A 112 -26.74 7.47 -8.23
N ALA A 113 -26.18 7.21 -7.03
CA ALA A 113 -26.95 7.20 -5.78
C ALA A 113 -27.13 8.59 -5.13
N GLU A 114 -26.44 9.62 -5.64
CA GLU A 114 -26.49 11.01 -5.14
C GLU A 114 -27.12 12.02 -6.15
N ALA A 115 -27.85 11.55 -7.17
CA ALA A 115 -28.62 12.40 -8.10
C ALA A 115 -30.12 12.37 -7.78
#